data_AF-A0A2G8HYM0-F1
#
_entry.id   AF-A0A2G8HYM0-F1
#
_cell.length_a   1.000
_cell.length_b   1.000
_cell.length_c   1.000
_cell.angle_alpha   90.00
_cell.angle_beta   90.00
_cell.angle_gamma   90.00
#
_symmetry.space_group_name_H-M   'P 1'
#
loop_
_entity.id
_entity.type
_entity.pdbx_description
1 polymer ?
#
loop_
_entity_poly.entity_id
_entity_poly.type
_entity_poly.pdbx_seq_one_letter_code
_entity_poly.pdbx_strand_id
1 'polypeptide(L)'
;MNTINMNFITDEKEYWITSISNEKHVIVFKDKETAHQFKLSLLLGTVDAPWESPMDYTFLQDRDGKSFYEVNENINKKDDWKAEACCQSGCPGCPWTISQGI
;
A
#
# COMPACT_ATOMS: atom_id res chain seq x y z
N MET A 1 -3.58 -16.67 -3.90
CA MET A 1 -2.66 -15.52 -4.05
C MET A 1 -3.46 -14.28 -3.74
N ASN A 2 -3.07 -13.49 -2.75
CA ASN A 2 -3.74 -12.22 -2.44
C ASN A 2 -3.40 -11.22 -3.54
N THR A 3 -4.36 -10.88 -4.39
CA THR A 3 -4.16 -9.87 -5.43
C THR A 3 -4.46 -8.50 -4.83
N ILE A 4 -3.43 -7.65 -4.78
CA ILE A 4 -3.53 -6.27 -4.28
C ILE A 4 -3.50 -5.30 -5.46
N ASN A 5 -4.50 -4.42 -5.53
CA ASN A 5 -4.66 -3.39 -6.54
C ASN A 5 -4.31 -2.02 -5.99
N MET A 6 -3.84 -1.12 -6.86
CA MET A 6 -3.62 0.29 -6.58
C MET A 6 -4.28 1.11 -7.68
N ASN A 7 -5.24 1.96 -7.33
CA ASN A 7 -5.94 2.82 -8.26
C ASN A 7 -5.74 4.28 -7.87
N PHE A 8 -5.48 5.14 -8.84
CA PHE A 8 -5.47 6.59 -8.62
C PHE A 8 -6.86 7.16 -8.88
N ILE A 9 -7.44 7.80 -7.88
CA ILE A 9 -8.76 8.43 -7.95
C ILE A 9 -8.57 9.91 -8.25
N THR A 10 -8.89 10.30 -9.48
CA THR A 10 -8.62 11.64 -10.01
C THR A 10 -9.39 12.75 -9.29
N ASP A 11 -10.64 12.49 -8.90
CA ASP A 11 -11.48 13.46 -8.19
C ASP A 11 -10.93 13.80 -6.79
N GLU A 12 -10.52 12.78 -6.04
CA GLU A 12 -10.02 12.93 -4.67
C GLU A 12 -8.51 13.24 -4.65
N LYS A 13 -7.80 13.01 -5.76
CA LYS A 13 -6.33 13.06 -5.89
C LYS A 13 -5.61 12.10 -4.94
N GLU A 14 -6.16 10.90 -4.78
CA GLU A 14 -5.69 9.89 -3.85
C GLU A 14 -5.33 8.58 -4.55
N TYR A 15 -4.47 7.80 -3.91
CA TYR A 15 -4.12 6.44 -4.29
C TYR A 15 -4.81 5.47 -3.34
N TRP A 16 -5.65 4.60 -3.89
CA TRP A 16 -6.43 3.63 -3.13
C TRP A 16 -5.87 2.23 -3.34
N ILE A 17 -5.52 1.58 -2.23
CA ILE A 17 -5.06 0.18 -2.19
C ILE A 17 -6.22 -0.70 -1.77
N THR A 18 -6.49 -1.75 -2.55
CA THR A 18 -7.55 -2.73 -2.27
C THR A 18 -7.06 -4.16 -2.48
N SER A 19 -7.65 -5.12 -1.77
CA SER A 19 -7.42 -6.55 -2.00
C SER A 19 -8.62 -7.16 -2.68
N ILE A 20 -8.42 -8.04 -3.67
CA ILE A 20 -9.53 -8.77 -4.31
C ILE A 20 -10.31 -9.61 -3.30
N SER A 21 -9.61 -10.18 -2.31
CA SER A 21 -10.24 -10.99 -1.26
C SER A 21 -11.08 -10.16 -0.29
N ASN A 22 -10.83 -8.84 -0.20
CA ASN A 22 -11.42 -7.93 0.78
C ASN A 22 -11.67 -6.55 0.15
N GLU A 23 -12.44 -6.53 -0.94
CA GLU A 23 -12.70 -5.33 -1.75
C GLU A 23 -13.44 -4.19 -1.02
N LYS A 24 -14.00 -4.51 0.17
CA LYS A 24 -14.68 -3.57 1.05
C LYS A 24 -13.72 -2.71 1.88
N HIS A 25 -12.46 -3.11 2.00
CA HIS A 25 -11.46 -2.35 2.77
C HIS A 25 -10.54 -1.60 1.80
N VAL A 26 -10.53 -0.28 1.92
CA VAL A 26 -9.74 0.62 1.07
C VAL A 26 -8.74 1.36 1.93
N ILE A 27 -7.47 1.29 1.55
CA ILE A 27 -6.39 2.00 2.26
C ILE A 27 -5.98 3.18 1.39
N VAL A 28 -6.00 4.38 1.96
CA VAL A 28 -5.87 5.64 1.23
C VAL A 28 -4.49 6.24 1.45
N PHE A 29 -3.89 6.72 0.37
CA PHE A 29 -2.62 7.43 0.37
C PHE A 29 -2.70 8.68 -0.49
N LYS A 30 -2.01 9.74 -0.07
CA LYS A 30 -1.91 10.99 -0.83
C LYS A 30 -0.73 11.01 -1.80
N ASP A 31 0.27 10.17 -1.53
CA ASP A 31 1.50 10.08 -2.30
C ASP A 31 1.60 8.73 -3.04
N LYS A 32 2.09 8.78 -4.28
CA LYS A 32 2.21 7.61 -5.16
C LYS A 32 3.25 6.63 -4.66
N GLU A 33 4.40 7.15 -4.22
CA GLU A 33 5.54 6.33 -3.83
C GLU A 33 5.21 5.52 -2.58
N THR A 34 4.60 6.18 -1.59
CA THR A 34 4.12 5.58 -0.35
C THR A 34 3.06 4.51 -0.61
N ALA A 35 2.06 4.81 -1.47
CA ALA A 35 1.04 3.84 -1.86
C ALA A 35 1.64 2.60 -2.54
N HIS A 36 2.63 2.82 -3.40
CA HIS A 36 3.30 1.74 -4.12
C HIS A 36 4.14 0.87 -3.19
N GLN A 37 4.93 1.46 -2.30
CA GLN A 37 5.70 0.73 -1.29
C GLN A 37 4.78 -0.11 -0.41
N PHE A 38 3.71 0.49 0.09
CA PHE A 38 2.75 -0.22 0.92
C PHE A 38 2.06 -1.38 0.20
N LYS A 39 1.70 -1.20 -1.07
CA LYS A 39 1.20 -2.30 -1.92
C LYS A 39 2.19 -3.46 -1.98
N LEU A 40 3.48 -3.17 -2.16
CA LEU A 40 4.53 -4.21 -2.20
C LEU A 40 4.64 -4.91 -0.84
N SER A 41 4.65 -4.16 0.27
CA SER A 41 4.69 -4.73 1.61
C SER A 41 3.52 -5.67 1.89
N LEU A 42 2.30 -5.30 1.48
CA LEU A 42 1.13 -6.19 1.56
C LEU A 42 1.28 -7.45 0.69
N LEU A 43 1.85 -7.34 -0.51
CA LEU A 43 2.06 -8.48 -1.40
C LEU A 43 3.14 -9.45 -0.87
N LEU A 44 4.19 -8.91 -0.24
CA LEU A 44 5.28 -9.67 0.37
C LEU A 44 4.90 -10.21 1.76
N GLY A 45 3.77 -9.78 2.32
CA GLY A 45 3.32 -10.17 3.65
C GLY A 45 4.18 -9.59 4.78
N THR A 46 4.87 -8.49 4.54
CA THR A 46 5.67 -7.79 5.57
C THR A 46 4.81 -6.83 6.40
N VAL A 47 3.61 -6.52 5.93
CA VAL A 47 2.60 -5.73 6.65
C VAL A 47 1.27 -6.48 6.61
N ASP A 48 0.60 -6.54 7.76
CA ASP A 48 -0.74 -7.07 7.89
C ASP A 48 -1.78 -6.07 7.39
N ALA A 49 -2.80 -6.56 6.70
CA ALA A 49 -3.90 -5.74 6.21
C ALA A 49 -4.83 -5.22 7.33
N PRO A 50 -5.67 -4.20 7.10
CA PRO A 50 -6.54 -3.62 8.13
C PRO A 50 -7.56 -4.59 8.74
N TRP A 51 -7.92 -5.68 8.06
CA TRP A 51 -8.79 -6.72 8.59
C TRP A 51 -8.04 -7.76 9.46
N GLU A 52 -6.72 -7.81 9.37
CA GLU A 52 -5.85 -8.70 10.16
C GLU A 52 -5.27 -7.97 11.37
N SER A 53 -4.84 -6.72 11.20
CA SER A 53 -4.35 -5.86 12.27
C SER A 53 -5.08 -4.51 12.25
N PRO A 54 -6.29 -4.38 12.82
CA PRO A 54 -7.05 -3.13 12.75
C PRO A 54 -6.44 -2.00 13.59
N MET A 55 -5.61 -2.31 14.61
CA MET A 55 -4.95 -1.31 15.47
C MET A 55 -3.86 -0.53 14.72
N ASP A 56 -3.43 -1.06 13.59
CA ASP A 56 -2.39 -0.52 12.74
C ASP A 56 -2.93 0.56 11.77
N TYR A 57 -4.25 0.74 11.74
CA TYR A 57 -4.92 1.65 10.82
C TYR A 57 -5.87 2.58 11.57
N THR A 58 -6.03 3.78 11.03
CA THR A 58 -7.07 4.72 11.44
C THR A 58 -8.23 4.60 10.46
N PHE A 59 -9.41 4.26 10.97
CA PHE A 59 -10.64 4.32 10.18
C PHE A 59 -10.98 5.79 9.88
N LEU A 60 -11.20 6.08 8.60
CA LEU A 60 -11.56 7.42 8.13
C LEU A 60 -13.08 7.56 8.03
N GLN A 61 -13.70 6.71 7.20
CA GLN A 61 -15.13 6.78 6.90
C GLN A 61 -15.63 5.51 6.21
N ASP A 62 -16.94 5.33 6.18
CA ASP A 62 -17.61 4.36 5.31
C ASP A 62 -18.33 5.11 4.20
N ARG A 63 -18.16 4.65 2.96
CA ARG A 63 -18.82 5.21 1.78
C ARG A 63 -19.12 4.10 0.77
N ASP A 64 -20.36 4.04 0.30
CA ASP A 64 -20.82 3.08 -0.72
C ASP A 64 -20.52 1.61 -0.32
N GLY A 65 -20.61 1.28 0.97
CA GLY A 65 -20.34 -0.06 1.52
C GLY A 65 -18.86 -0.44 1.54
N LYS A 66 -17.97 0.56 1.41
CA LYS A 66 -16.52 0.43 1.55
C LYS A 66 -16.04 1.23 2.76
N SER A 67 -15.22 0.60 3.58
CA SER A 67 -14.57 1.21 4.72
C SER A 67 -13.18 1.70 4.31
N PHE A 68 -12.92 2.98 4.57
CA PHE A 68 -11.69 3.67 4.21
C PHE A 68 -10.78 3.82 5.41
N TYR A 69 -9.49 3.55 5.21
CA TYR A 69 -8.48 3.52 6.26
C TYR A 69 -7.26 4.33 5.85
N GLU A 70 -6.63 4.98 6.82
CA GLU A 70 -5.28 5.53 6.71
C GLU A 70 -4.34 4.67 7.55
N VAL A 71 -3.08 4.57 7.14
CA VAL A 71 -2.08 3.81 7.89
C VAL A 71 -1.54 4.67 9.04
N ASN A 72 -1.47 4.11 10.25
CA ASN A 72 -0.96 4.85 11.39
C ASN A 72 0.52 5.23 11.20
N GLU A 73 0.90 6.44 11.64
CA GLU A 73 2.27 6.97 11.51
C GLU A 73 3.35 6.04 12.11
N ASN A 74 2.99 5.18 13.06
CA ASN A 74 3.89 4.21 13.68
C ASN A 74 4.32 3.08 12.73
N ILE A 75 3.50 2.72 11.75
CA ILE A 75 3.85 1.74 10.71
C ILE A 75 4.61 2.41 9.59
N ASN A 76 4.26 3.66 9.31
CA ASN A 76 4.97 4.54 8.39
C ASN A 76 6.46 4.71 8.77
N LYS A 77 6.79 4.54 10.07
CA LYS A 77 8.16 4.54 10.62
C LYS A 77 8.78 3.16 10.78
N LYS A 78 8.05 2.06 10.55
CA LYS A 78 8.68 0.75 10.52
C LYS A 78 9.60 0.74 9.29
N ASP A 79 10.86 0.48 9.57
CA ASP A 79 11.94 0.17 8.64
C ASP A 79 11.54 -0.91 7.58
N ASP A 80 10.41 -1.60 7.76
CA ASP A 80 9.77 -2.54 6.83
C ASP A 80 9.24 -1.95 5.52
N TRP A 81 9.05 -0.62 5.43
CA TRP A 81 8.64 0.03 4.17
C TRP A 81 9.84 0.29 3.24
N LYS A 82 11.03 -0.13 3.63
CA LYS A 82 12.28 0.22 2.96
C LYS A 82 12.34 -0.31 1.53
N ALA A 83 12.92 0.53 0.69
CA ALA A 83 13.21 0.40 -0.73
C ALA A 83 13.81 -0.96 -1.19
N GLU A 84 14.25 -1.83 -0.29
CA GLU A 84 14.72 -3.18 -0.59
C GLU A 84 13.60 -4.10 -1.12
N ALA A 85 12.35 -3.91 -0.68
CA ALA A 85 11.19 -4.63 -1.24
C ALA A 85 10.97 -4.34 -2.75
N CYS A 86 11.31 -3.12 -3.15
CA CYS A 86 11.22 -2.65 -4.53
C CYS A 86 12.32 -3.27 -5.42
N CYS A 87 13.51 -3.57 -4.85
CA CYS A 87 14.61 -4.22 -5.55
C CYS A 87 14.34 -5.68 -5.94
N GLN A 88 13.57 -6.44 -5.14
CA GLN A 88 13.24 -7.84 -5.48
C GLN A 88 12.15 -7.98 -6.56
N SER A 89 11.37 -6.93 -6.82
CA SER A 89 10.24 -6.97 -7.77
C SER A 89 10.54 -6.32 -9.14
N GLY A 90 11.74 -5.76 -9.34
CA GLY A 90 12.15 -5.21 -10.64
C GLY A 90 11.50 -3.88 -11.03
N CYS A 91 11.16 -3.03 -10.05
CA CYS A 91 10.53 -1.75 -10.36
C CYS A 91 11.50 -0.76 -11.05
N PRO A 92 11.03 -0.01 -12.07
CA PRO A 92 11.82 1.05 -12.70
C PRO A 92 12.01 2.20 -11.71
N GLY A 93 13.26 2.49 -11.34
CA GLY A 93 13.63 3.50 -10.35
C GLY A 93 14.39 2.96 -9.13
N CYS A 94 14.54 1.65 -8.98
CA CYS A 94 15.38 1.09 -7.91
C CYS A 94 16.87 1.29 -8.18
N PRO A 95 17.71 1.62 -7.17
CA PRO A 95 19.16 1.76 -7.34
C PRO A 95 19.81 0.51 -7.94
N TRP A 96 19.29 -0.68 -7.62
CA TRP A 96 19.75 -1.94 -8.22
C TRP A 96 19.38 -2.02 -9.71
N THR A 97 18.13 -1.71 -10.10
CA THR A 97 17.69 -1.66 -11.51
C THR A 97 18.48 -0.63 -12.32
N ILE A 98 18.70 0.55 -11.74
CA ILE A 98 19.52 1.63 -12.31
C ILE A 98 20.98 1.18 -12.47
N SER A 99 21.52 0.46 -11.48
CA SER A 99 22.89 -0.09 -11.52
C SER A 99 23.03 -1.25 -12.51
N GLN A 100 21.95 -1.93 -12.88
CA GLN A 100 21.92 -2.97 -13.91
C GLN A 100 21.69 -2.41 -15.33
N GLY A 101 21.43 -1.11 -15.47
CA GLY A 101 21.31 -0.44 -16.77
C GLY A 101 20.05 -0.80 -17.58
N ILE A 102 18.93 -1.08 -16.90
CA ILE A 102 17.61 -1.32 -17.52
C ILE A 102 16.76 -0.05 -17.44
#